data_AF-A0A9J5Z981-F1
#
_entry.id   AF-A0A9J5Z981-F1
#
_cell.length_a   1.000
_cell.length_b   1.000
_cell.length_c   1.000
_cell.angle_alpha   90.00
_cell.angle_beta   90.00
_cell.angle_gamma   90.00
#
_symmetry.space_group_name_H-M   'P 1'
#
loop_
_entity.id
_entity.type
_entity.pdbx_description
1 polymer ?
#
loop_
_entity_poly.entity_id
_entity_poly.type
_entity_poly.pdbx_seq_one_letter_code
_entity_poly.pdbx_strand_id
1 'polypeptide(L)'
;MRGFQKLGNILYGEVWLAYLEILAKFLVTGDFPLTLPRLLDAPSLENMHVKVVSCGARHTAVVTGDSKVFCWGWNKYGQLGLGDVVDRNIPSQVSMDGHVPINVACGWWHTLLLAESPT
;
A
#
# COMPACT_ATOMS: atom_id res chain seq x y z
N MET A 1 -35.81 19.90 26.87
CA MET A 1 -35.01 21.07 27.31
C MET A 1 -34.00 20.58 28.34
N ARG A 2 -32.81 21.21 28.39
CA ARG A 2 -31.47 20.67 28.76
C ARG A 2 -30.83 19.99 27.53
N GLY A 3 -29.75 20.44 26.91
CA GLY A 3 -28.84 21.55 27.14
C GLY A 3 -27.56 21.19 26.37
N PHE A 4 -27.38 21.72 25.16
CA PHE A 4 -26.18 21.46 24.35
C PHE A 4 -25.06 22.39 24.81
N GLN A 5 -23.92 21.84 25.23
CA GLN A 5 -22.65 22.58 25.28
C GLN A 5 -21.81 22.21 24.08
N LYS A 6 -21.39 23.24 23.34
CA LYS A 6 -20.52 23.16 22.17
C LYS A 6 -19.07 23.09 22.63
N LEU A 7 -18.37 21.99 22.31
CA LEU A 7 -16.91 21.86 22.44
C LEU A 7 -16.38 21.31 21.10
N GLY A 8 -15.82 22.20 20.28
CA GLY A 8 -15.05 21.83 19.08
C GLY A 8 -15.84 21.61 17.77
N ASN A 9 -15.14 21.81 16.65
CA ASN A 9 -15.62 21.64 15.27
C ASN A 9 -15.19 20.27 14.69
N ILE A 10 -15.47 19.16 15.36
CA ILE A 10 -15.20 17.83 14.78
C ILE A 10 -16.45 16.95 14.96
N LEU A 11 -17.02 16.53 13.84
CA LEU A 11 -18.17 15.63 13.78
C LEU A 11 -17.71 14.20 14.14
N TYR A 12 -18.10 13.70 15.32
CA TYR A 12 -17.91 12.30 15.73
C TYR A 12 -18.94 11.38 15.06
N GLY A 13 -18.91 11.29 13.72
CA GLY A 13 -19.87 10.48 12.94
C GLY A 13 -19.28 9.27 12.22
N GLU A 14 -18.02 9.33 11.78
CA GLU A 14 -17.47 8.34 10.83
C GLU A 14 -16.30 7.51 11.40
N VAL A 15 -15.78 7.86 12.58
CA VAL A 15 -14.63 7.16 13.18
C VAL A 15 -15.07 5.92 13.97
N TRP A 16 -16.29 5.94 14.52
CA TRP A 16 -16.83 4.81 15.30
C TRP A 16 -17.18 3.59 14.43
N LEU A 17 -17.61 3.82 13.19
CA LEU A 17 -17.94 2.73 12.25
C LEU A 17 -16.68 2.07 11.70
N ALA A 18 -15.63 2.84 11.42
CA ALA A 18 -14.32 2.28 11.06
C ALA A 18 -13.77 1.38 12.18
N TYR A 19 -13.91 1.81 13.44
CA TYR A 19 -13.48 1.01 14.59
C TYR A 19 -14.28 -0.29 14.72
N LEU A 20 -15.59 -0.26 14.47
CA LEU A 20 -16.46 -1.43 14.52
C LEU A 20 -16.25 -2.40 13.35
N GLU A 21 -15.97 -1.92 12.13
CA GLU A 21 -15.65 -2.81 11.00
C GLU A 21 -14.27 -3.48 11.14
N ILE A 22 -13.30 -2.75 11.69
CA ILE A 22 -11.99 -3.27 12.04
C ILE A 22 -12.14 -4.32 13.16
N LEU A 23 -13.00 -4.07 14.16
CA LEU A 23 -13.38 -5.03 15.21
C LEU A 23 -14.14 -6.27 14.71
N ALA A 24 -15.05 -6.12 13.74
CA ALA A 24 -15.79 -7.23 13.16
C ALA A 24 -14.89 -8.16 12.35
N LYS A 25 -13.85 -7.62 11.69
CA LYS A 25 -12.81 -8.42 11.01
C LYS A 25 -11.87 -9.11 12.01
N PHE A 26 -11.60 -8.52 13.18
CA PHE A 26 -10.78 -9.13 14.24
C PHE A 26 -11.32 -10.45 14.77
N LEU A 27 -12.64 -10.65 14.78
CA LEU A 27 -13.26 -11.87 15.33
C LEU A 27 -13.39 -13.02 14.31
N VAL A 28 -13.23 -12.74 13.01
CA VAL A 28 -13.53 -13.71 11.93
C VAL A 28 -12.26 -14.36 11.36
N THR A 29 -11.14 -13.64 11.27
CA THR A 29 -9.94 -14.15 10.56
C THR A 29 -8.80 -14.62 11.44
N GLY A 30 -8.82 -14.37 12.75
CA GLY A 30 -7.76 -14.83 13.69
C GLY A 30 -6.38 -14.21 13.48
N ASP A 31 -6.20 -13.37 12.46
CA ASP A 31 -4.98 -12.59 12.24
C ASP A 31 -4.99 -11.39 13.19
N PHE A 32 -4.16 -11.48 14.23
CA PHE A 32 -3.80 -10.29 15.01
C PHE A 32 -3.23 -9.25 14.04
N PRO A 33 -3.72 -7.99 14.03
CA PRO A 33 -2.94 -6.93 13.41
C PRO A 33 -1.58 -6.97 14.11
N LEU A 34 -0.52 -7.27 13.36
CA LEU A 34 0.83 -7.24 13.89
C LEU A 34 1.09 -5.80 14.32
N THR A 35 0.89 -5.52 15.61
CA THR A 35 1.09 -4.19 16.21
C THR A 35 2.58 -3.85 16.35
N LEU A 36 3.45 -4.79 15.98
CA LEU A 36 4.89 -4.64 15.97
C LEU A 36 5.40 -4.65 14.52
N PRO A 37 6.39 -3.80 14.19
CA PRO A 37 7.09 -3.89 12.91
C PRO A 37 7.65 -5.30 12.68
N ARG A 38 7.41 -5.87 11.50
CA ARG A 38 7.98 -7.16 11.07
C ARG A 38 8.89 -6.92 9.87
N LEU A 39 10.05 -7.59 9.86
CA LEU A 39 10.88 -7.66 8.65
C LEU A 39 10.08 -8.35 7.54
N LEU A 40 10.09 -7.74 6.36
CA LEU A 40 9.45 -8.32 5.18
C LEU A 40 10.21 -9.58 4.77
N ASP A 41 9.55 -10.73 4.88
CA ASP A 41 10.05 -12.02 4.43
C ASP A 41 9.75 -12.18 2.93
N ALA A 42 10.60 -11.58 2.10
CA ALA A 42 10.44 -11.57 0.64
C ALA A 42 11.78 -11.90 -0.05
N PRO A 43 11.98 -13.16 -0.49
CA PRO A 43 13.19 -13.56 -1.20
C PRO A 43 13.45 -12.73 -2.47
N SER A 44 12.40 -12.22 -3.12
CA SER A 44 12.52 -11.38 -4.32
C SER A 44 13.15 -10.00 -4.06
N LEU A 45 13.20 -9.56 -2.81
CA LEU A 45 13.87 -8.32 -2.38
C LEU A 45 15.14 -8.58 -1.57
N GLU A 46 15.57 -9.84 -1.44
CA GLU A 46 16.78 -10.18 -0.70
C GLU A 46 17.99 -9.49 -1.32
N ASN A 47 18.85 -8.91 -0.48
CA ASN A 47 20.04 -8.15 -0.88
C ASN A 47 19.77 -6.93 -1.76
N MET A 48 18.52 -6.49 -1.89
CA MET A 48 18.18 -5.24 -2.60
C MET A 48 18.16 -4.06 -1.64
N HIS A 49 18.80 -2.97 -2.04
CA HIS A 49 18.72 -1.72 -1.31
C HIS A 49 17.45 -0.95 -1.70
N VAL A 50 16.39 -1.02 -0.91
CA VAL A 50 15.16 -0.23 -1.15
C VAL A 50 15.42 1.25 -0.87
N LYS A 51 15.16 2.12 -1.86
CA LYS A 51 15.32 3.58 -1.73
C LYS A 51 14.00 4.29 -1.42
N VAL A 52 12.92 3.83 -2.05
CA VAL A 52 11.60 4.47 -1.95
C VAL A 52 10.56 3.38 -1.71
N VAL A 53 9.60 3.68 -0.84
CA VAL A 53 8.42 2.85 -0.61
C VAL A 53 7.17 3.74 -0.63
N SER A 54 6.09 3.23 -1.21
CA SER A 54 4.77 3.85 -1.14
C SER A 54 3.71 2.79 -0.87
N CYS A 55 2.78 3.12 0.01
CA CYS A 55 1.69 2.23 0.39
C CYS A 55 0.35 2.89 0.04
N GLY A 56 -0.45 2.19 -0.75
CA GLY A 56 -1.83 2.55 -1.06
C GLY A 56 -2.81 1.92 -0.07
N ALA A 57 -4.09 1.87 -0.44
CA ALA A 57 -5.11 1.31 0.45
C ALA A 57 -4.91 -0.21 0.73
N ARG A 58 -4.48 -0.97 -0.27
CA ARG A 58 -4.26 -2.43 -0.18
C ARG A 58 -3.11 -2.94 -1.06
N HIS A 59 -2.21 -2.06 -1.49
CA HIS A 59 -1.05 -2.43 -2.29
C HIS A 59 0.16 -1.61 -1.86
N THR A 60 1.34 -2.12 -2.14
CA THR A 60 2.62 -1.49 -1.84
C THR A 60 3.47 -1.52 -3.09
N ALA A 61 4.22 -0.45 -3.33
CA ALA A 61 5.22 -0.36 -4.36
C ALA A 61 6.55 0.11 -3.77
N VAL A 62 7.65 -0.40 -4.30
CA VAL A 62 9.01 0.00 -3.91
C VAL A 62 9.87 0.25 -5.13
N VAL A 63 10.80 1.18 -4.99
CA VAL A 63 11.89 1.42 -5.94
C VAL A 63 13.20 1.06 -5.26
N THR A 64 13.98 0.20 -5.90
CA THR A 64 15.29 -0.23 -5.40
C THR A 64 16.41 0.65 -5.93
N GLY A 65 17.58 0.52 -5.31
CA GLY A 65 18.78 1.25 -5.68
C GLY A 65 19.29 0.93 -7.08
N ASP A 66 18.99 -0.28 -7.54
CA ASP A 66 19.36 -0.83 -8.85
C ASP A 66 18.27 -0.55 -9.91
N SER A 67 17.47 0.50 -9.71
CA SER A 67 16.46 0.95 -10.67
C SER A 67 15.39 -0.10 -11.00
N LYS A 68 15.04 -0.96 -10.04
CA LYS A 68 13.94 -1.92 -10.17
C LYS A 68 12.71 -1.46 -9.39
N VAL A 69 11.54 -1.77 -9.92
CA VAL A 69 10.25 -1.54 -9.27
C VAL A 69 9.63 -2.87 -8.88
N PHE A 70 9.13 -2.96 -7.66
CA PHE A 70 8.35 -4.12 -7.21
C PHE A 70 7.01 -3.65 -6.65
N CYS A 71 5.95 -4.36 -7.01
CA CYS A 71 4.60 -4.10 -6.55
C CYS A 71 3.97 -5.39 -6.00
N TRP A 72 3.19 -5.27 -4.93
CA TRP A 72 2.39 -6.37 -4.40
C TRP A 72 1.16 -5.86 -3.64
N GLY A 73 0.27 -6.78 -3.32
CA GLY A 73 -1.01 -6.59 -2.66
C GLY A 73 -2.18 -6.85 -3.60
N TRP A 74 -3.28 -6.17 -3.33
CA TRP A 74 -4.52 -6.25 -4.08
C TRP A 74 -4.38 -5.58 -5.45
N ASN A 75 -4.90 -6.20 -6.51
CA ASN A 75 -4.69 -5.83 -7.91
C ASN A 75 -5.98 -5.82 -8.76
N LYS A 76 -7.16 -5.74 -8.17
CA LYS A 76 -8.44 -5.81 -8.91
C LYS A 76 -8.58 -4.79 -10.06
N TYR A 77 -7.89 -3.65 -9.97
CA TYR A 77 -7.91 -2.58 -10.98
C TYR A 77 -6.62 -2.51 -11.81
N GLY A 78 -5.71 -3.48 -11.66
CA GLY A 78 -4.41 -3.45 -12.34
C GLY A 78 -3.42 -2.47 -11.70
N GLN A 79 -3.66 -2.02 -10.46
CA GLN A 79 -2.81 -1.05 -9.77
C GLN A 79 -1.37 -1.52 -9.53
N LEU A 80 -1.08 -2.82 -9.64
CA LEU A 80 0.29 -3.34 -9.55
C LEU A 80 1.10 -3.11 -10.83
N GLY A 81 0.46 -2.83 -11.97
CA GLY A 81 1.15 -2.57 -13.24
C GLY A 81 1.76 -3.82 -13.89
N LEU A 82 1.31 -5.02 -13.53
CA LEU A 82 1.87 -6.29 -14.01
C LEU A 82 1.25 -6.81 -15.32
N GLY A 83 0.38 -6.01 -15.96
CA GLY A 83 -0.36 -6.41 -17.16
C GLY A 83 -1.54 -7.36 -16.88
N ASP A 84 -1.84 -7.62 -15.61
CA ASP A 84 -2.97 -8.44 -15.16
C ASP A 84 -3.72 -7.77 -13.99
N VAL A 85 -4.82 -8.40 -13.56
CA VAL A 85 -5.64 -8.00 -12.39
C VAL A 85 -5.55 -9.02 -11.25
N VAL A 86 -4.46 -9.78 -11.18
CA VAL A 86 -4.28 -10.86 -10.21
C VAL A 86 -3.54 -10.33 -8.99
N ASP A 87 -4.10 -10.55 -7.80
CA ASP A 87 -3.50 -10.17 -6.52
C ASP A 87 -2.14 -10.87 -6.31
N ARG A 88 -1.16 -10.18 -5.71
CA ARG A 88 0.16 -10.73 -5.41
C ARG A 88 0.46 -10.57 -3.93
N ASN A 89 0.71 -11.65 -3.21
CA ASN A 89 1.05 -11.56 -1.77
C ASN A 89 2.55 -11.37 -1.52
N ILE A 90 3.38 -11.42 -2.57
CA ILE A 90 4.83 -11.22 -2.51
C ILE A 90 5.26 -10.14 -3.51
N PRO A 91 6.33 -9.38 -3.21
CA PRO A 91 6.89 -8.39 -4.14
C PRO A 91 7.16 -9.00 -5.50
N SER A 92 6.44 -8.51 -6.51
CA SER A 92 6.57 -8.93 -7.90
C SER A 92 7.20 -7.80 -8.70
N GLN A 93 8.23 -8.11 -9.49
CA GLN A 93 8.93 -7.10 -10.28
C GLN A 93 8.05 -6.59 -11.42
N VAL A 94 7.99 -5.28 -11.60
CA VAL A 94 7.31 -4.60 -12.71
C VAL A 94 8.34 -4.28 -13.80
N SER A 95 8.02 -4.56 -15.07
CA SER A 95 8.87 -4.17 -16.19
C SER A 95 8.85 -2.66 -16.38
N MET A 96 10.02 -2.07 -16.56
CA MET A 96 10.18 -0.62 -16.80
C MET A 96 10.57 -0.28 -18.23
N ASP A 97 10.73 -1.28 -19.11
CA ASP A 97 11.04 -1.10 -20.53
C ASP A 97 12.19 -0.11 -20.80
N GLY A 98 13.25 -0.20 -19.97
CA GLY A 98 14.44 0.65 -20.05
C GLY A 98 14.34 1.99 -19.31
N HIS A 99 13.18 2.38 -18.78
CA HIS A 99 13.04 3.60 -17.99
C HIS A 99 13.68 3.45 -16.61
N VAL A 100 14.19 4.57 -16.10
CA VAL A 100 14.84 4.63 -14.78
C VAL A 100 13.84 5.17 -13.75
N PRO A 101 13.30 4.35 -12.83
CA PRO A 101 12.34 4.80 -11.83
C PRO A 101 13.00 5.72 -10.79
N ILE A 102 12.35 6.84 -10.51
CA ILE A 102 12.81 7.86 -9.54
C ILE A 102 11.97 7.80 -8.27
N ASN A 103 10.65 7.81 -8.41
CA ASN A 103 9.74 7.89 -7.28
C ASN A 103 8.41 7.19 -7.60
N VAL A 104 7.70 6.78 -6.55
CA VAL A 104 6.42 6.08 -6.66
C VAL A 104 5.41 6.63 -5.64
N ALA A 105 4.16 6.77 -6.06
CA ALA A 105 3.04 7.18 -5.22
C ALA A 105 1.85 6.23 -5.41
N CYS A 106 1.38 5.66 -4.31
CA CYS A 106 0.26 4.72 -4.29
C CYS A 106 -1.00 5.38 -3.73
N GLY A 107 -2.07 5.37 -4.53
CA GLY A 107 -3.39 5.83 -4.13
C GLY A 107 -4.27 4.69 -3.60
N TRP A 108 -5.59 4.91 -3.59
CA TRP A 108 -6.53 3.86 -3.18
C TRP A 108 -6.58 2.71 -4.19
N TRP A 109 -6.68 3.06 -5.47
CA TRP A 109 -6.90 2.12 -6.58
C TRP A 109 -5.95 2.33 -7.76
N HIS A 110 -4.88 3.10 -7.57
CA HIS A 110 -3.92 3.42 -8.63
C HIS A 110 -2.51 3.58 -8.09
N THR A 111 -1.53 3.48 -8.98
CA THR A 111 -0.11 3.72 -8.72
C THR A 111 0.39 4.71 -9.77
N LEU A 112 1.13 5.73 -9.33
CA LEU A 112 1.84 6.66 -10.19
C LEU A 112 3.34 6.47 -9.99
N LEU A 113 4.07 6.40 -11.10
CA LEU A 113 5.52 6.25 -11.10
C LEU A 113 6.13 7.40 -11.90
N LEU A 114 7.11 8.08 -11.30
CA LEU A 114 7.97 9.03 -12.00
C LEU A 114 9.23 8.29 -12.46
N ALA A 115 9.55 8.38 -13.75
CA ALA A 115 10.72 7.75 -14.33
C ALA A 115 11.38 8.63 -15.39
N GLU A 116 12.69 8.48 -15.53
CA GLU A 116 13.47 9.02 -16.64
C GLU A 116 13.39 8.07 -17.85
N SER A 117 13.30 8.66 -19.05
CA SER A 117 13.32 7.90 -20.30
C SER A 117 14.69 7.28 -20.54
N PRO A 118 14.77 6.09 -21.16
CA PRO A 118 16.04 5.57 -21.66
C PRO A 118 16.66 6.58 -22.64
N THR A 119 17.94 6.87 -22.48
CA THR A 119 18.76 7.68 -23.40
C THR A 119 19.03 6.96 -24.69
#